data_AF-A0A4T3F2X0-F1
#
_entry.id   AF-A0A4T3F2X0-F1
#
_cell.length_a   1.000
_cell.length_b   1.000
_cell.length_c   1.000
_cell.angle_alpha   90.00
_cell.angle_beta   90.00
_cell.angle_gamma   90.00
#
_symmetry.space_group_name_H-M   'P 1'
#
loop_
_entity.id
_entity.type
_entity.pdbx_description
1 polymer ?
#
loop_
_entity_poly.entity_id
_entity_poly.type
_entity_poly.pdbx_seq_one_letter_code
_entity_poly.pdbx_strand_id
1 'polypeptide(L)' 'MMVVLLFLGIAVLAAWFLVSGFRSQTMTAMGVPYGRWSLVDRPSLFWMAAIFNLLVLISGLLLLIDEVKQ' A
#
# COMPACT_ATOMS: atom_id res chain seq x y z
N MET A 1 8.91 -19.45 6.53
CA MET A 1 8.96 -19.40 5.05
C MET A 1 7.65 -18.97 4.39
N MET A 2 6.51 -19.63 4.65
CA MET A 2 5.20 -19.23 4.09
C MET A 2 4.75 -17.82 4.53
N VAL A 3 4.97 -17.47 5.79
CA VAL A 3 4.63 -16.17 6.38
C VAL A 3 5.46 -15.03 5.79
N VAL A 4 6.77 -15.23 5.63
CA VAL A 4 7.67 -14.28 4.97
C VAL A 4 7.21 -13.98 3.54
N LEU A 5 6.83 -15.00 2.77
CA LEU A 5 6.32 -14.83 1.40
C LEU A 5 5.01 -14.03 1.37
N LEU A 6 4.13 -14.21 2.36
CA LEU A 6 2.90 -13.43 2.49
C LEU A 6 3.20 -11.95 2.75
N PHE A 7 4.07 -11.63 3.71
CA PHE A 7 4.43 -10.25 4.00
C PHE A 7 5.15 -9.58 2.84
N LEU A 8 6.02 -10.32 2.14
CA LEU A 8 6.71 -9.82 0.95
C LEU A 8 5.71 -9.53 -0.17
N GLY A 9 4.74 -10.41 -0.40
CA GLY A 9 3.66 -10.19 -1.35
C GLY A 9 2.81 -8.96 -1.02
N ILE A 10 2.45 -8.76 0.25
CA ILE A 10 1.69 -7.59 0.71
C ILE A 10 2.50 -6.31 0.50
N ALA A 11 3.79 -6.30 0.83
CA ALA A 11 4.65 -5.14 0.64
C ALA A 11 4.80 -4.78 -0.85
N VAL A 12 5.03 -5.77 -1.71
CA VAL A 12 5.13 -5.54 -3.16
C VAL A 12 3.82 -4.99 -3.73
N LEU A 13 2.67 -5.54 -3.31
CA LEU A 13 1.36 -5.05 -3.74
C LEU A 13 1.12 -3.61 -3.25
N ALA A 14 1.38 -3.31 -1.98
CA ALA A 14 1.21 -1.98 -1.43
C ALA A 14 2.09 -0.95 -2.18
N ALA A 15 3.34 -1.30 -2.45
CA ALA A 15 4.26 -0.48 -3.24
C ALA A 15 3.74 -0.26 -4.67
N TRP A 16 3.22 -1.31 -5.32
CA TRP A 16 2.65 -1.21 -6.65
C TRP A 16 1.44 -0.26 -6.69
N PHE A 17 0.50 -0.39 -5.75
CA PHE A 17 -0.67 0.48 -5.66
C PHE A 17 -0.28 1.95 -5.44
N LEU A 18 0.74 2.22 -4.61
CA LEU A 18 1.29 3.56 -4.43
C LEU A 18 1.87 4.12 -5.73
N VAL A 19 2.80 3.39 -6.36
CA VAL A 19 3.50 3.85 -7.56
C VAL A 19 2.52 4.03 -8.73
N SER A 20 1.64 3.05 -8.97
CA SER A 20 0.62 3.17 -10.02
C SER A 20 -0.38 4.28 -9.71
N GLY A 21 -0.70 4.48 -8.42
CA GLY A 21 -1.65 5.49 -7.99
C GLY A 21 -1.14 6.91 -8.19
N PHE A 22 0.13 7.17 -7.86
CA PHE A 22 0.79 8.44 -8.16
C PHE A 22 0.91 8.68 -9.67
N ARG A 23 1.29 7.66 -10.45
CA ARG A 23 1.44 7.79 -11.91
C ARG A 23 0.12 8.08 -12.62
N SER A 24 -0.96 7.47 -12.15
CA SER A 24 -2.31 7.65 -12.73
C SER A 24 -3.08 8.82 -12.11
N GLN A 25 -2.52 9.50 -11.10
CA GLN A 25 -3.21 10.48 -10.27
C GLN A 25 -4.51 9.95 -9.64
N THR A 26 -4.64 8.63 -9.49
CA THR A 26 -5.79 7.98 -8.85
C THR A 26 -5.32 6.95 -7.83
N MET A 27 -5.61 7.15 -6.56
CA MET A 27 -5.17 6.27 -5.49
C MET A 27 -6.31 5.34 -5.08
N THR A 28 -5.99 4.06 -4.88
CA THR A 28 -6.94 3.05 -4.37
C THR A 28 -6.44 2.56 -3.01
N ALA A 29 -7.27 2.60 -1.97
CA ALA A 29 -6.87 2.05 -0.68
C ALA A 29 -6.84 0.52 -0.73
N MET A 30 -5.73 -0.06 -0.28
CA MET A 30 -5.54 -1.50 -0.26
C MET A 30 -6.59 -2.17 0.66
N GLY A 31 -7.28 -3.21 0.17
CA GLY A 31 -8.39 -3.83 0.90
C GLY A 31 -9.76 -3.18 0.71
N VAL A 32 -9.85 -2.06 -0.01
CA VAL A 32 -11.13 -1.39 -0.33
C VAL A 32 -11.22 -1.17 -1.86
N PRO A 33 -11.71 -2.16 -2.64
CA PRO A 33 -11.69 -2.10 -4.10
C PRO A 33 -12.58 -1.00 -4.68
N TYR A 34 -13.60 -0.55 -3.94
CA TYR A 34 -14.51 0.52 -4.35
C TYR A 34 -13.97 1.92 -4.03
N GLY A 35 -12.90 2.01 -3.23
CA GLY A 35 -12.31 3.26 -2.78
C GLY A 35 -11.23 3.75 -3.72
N ARG A 36 -11.62 4.27 -4.90
CA ARG A 36 -10.69 4.91 -5.85
C ARG A 36 -10.93 6.42 -5.88
N TRP A 37 -9.89 7.18 -5.59
CA TRP A 37 -9.97 8.64 -5.49
C TRP A 37 -8.96 9.33 -6.39
N SER A 38 -9.42 10.35 -7.10
CA SER A 38 -8.62 11.20 -7.98
C SER A 38 -7.92 12.30 -7.19
N LEU A 39 -6.66 12.58 -7.52
CA LEU A 39 -5.89 13.69 -6.95
C LEU A 39 -6.51 15.05 -7.31
N VAL A 40 -7.13 15.15 -8.49
CA VAL A 40 -7.72 16.39 -9.01
C VAL A 40 -9.08 16.66 -8.37
N ASP A 41 -9.96 15.65 -8.33
CA ASP A 41 -11.34 15.84 -7.86
C ASP A 41 -11.45 15.80 -6.33
N ARG A 42 -10.67 14.92 -5.68
CA ARG A 42 -10.74 14.66 -4.24
C ARG A 42 -9.34 14.48 -3.65
N PRO A 43 -8.50 15.55 -3.61
CA PRO A 43 -7.12 15.47 -3.16
C PRO A 43 -6.98 14.96 -1.73
N SER A 44 -7.89 15.33 -0.83
CA SER A 44 -7.87 14.87 0.56
C SER A 44 -8.01 13.35 0.67
N LEU A 45 -8.97 12.76 -0.05
CA LEU A 45 -9.18 11.30 -0.05
C LEU A 45 -8.06 10.56 -0.79
N PHE A 46 -7.51 11.15 -1.86
CA PHE A 46 -6.32 10.63 -2.53
C PHE A 46 -5.15 10.48 -1.54
N TRP A 47 -4.84 11.55 -0.80
CA TRP A 47 -3.73 11.53 0.17
C TRP A 47 -4.03 10.60 1.36
N MET A 48 -5.28 10.52 1.81
CA MET A 48 -5.68 9.56 2.85
C MET A 48 -5.43 8.12 2.42
N ALA A 49 -5.80 7.77 1.19
CA ALA A 49 -5.55 6.45 0.62
C ALA A 49 -4.05 6.19 0.41
N ALA A 50 -3.29 7.21 0.01
CA ALA A 50 -1.85 7.12 -0.15
C ALA A 50 -1.16 6.85 1.19
N ILE A 51 -1.52 7.60 2.24
CA ILE A 51 -1.00 7.41 3.60
C ILE A 51 -1.36 6.02 4.12
N PHE A 52 -2.59 5.57 3.90
CA PHE A 52 -3.02 4.23 4.30
C PHE A 52 -2.17 3.13 3.63
N ASN A 53 -2.01 3.20 2.30
CA ASN A 53 -1.17 2.24 1.58
C ASN A 53 0.29 2.29 2.04
N LEU A 54 0.80 3.48 2.37
CA LEU A 54 2.14 3.65 2.90
C LEU A 54 2.30 3.01 4.28
N LEU A 55 1.32 3.14 5.16
CA LEU A 55 1.33 2.46 6.46
C LEU A 55 1.32 0.94 6.29
N VAL A 56 0.50 0.40 5.38
CA VAL A 56 0.49 -1.04 5.08
C VAL A 56 1.86 -1.51 4.57
N LEU A 57 2.49 -0.73 3.69
CA LEU A 57 3.84 -1.02 3.19
C LEU A 57 4.87 -1.04 4.33
N ILE A 58 4.90 -0.01 5.17
CA ILE A 58 5.84 0.10 6.29
C ILE A 58 5.62 -1.04 7.28
N SER A 59 4.39 -1.31 7.68
CA SER A 59 4.06 -2.42 8.57
C SER A 59 4.45 -3.77 7.99
N GLY A 60 4.17 -4.01 6.70
CA GLY A 60 4.57 -5.24 6.01
C GLY A 60 6.09 -5.41 5.97
N LEU A 61 6.84 -4.34 5.74
CA LEU A 61 8.30 -4.35 5.76
C LEU A 61 8.87 -4.58 7.17
N LEU A 62 8.31 -3.95 8.19
CA LEU A 62 8.76 -4.14 9.57
C LEU A 62 8.55 -5.58 10.04
N LEU A 63 7.38 -6.17 9.75
CA LEU A 63 7.10 -7.57 10.05
C LEU A 63 8.02 -8.52 9.27
N LEU A 64 8.31 -8.20 8.00
CA LEU A 64 9.25 -8.97 7.20
C LEU A 64 10.67 -8.93 7.77
N ILE A 65 11.13 -7.77 8.22
CA ILE A 65 12.45 -7.61 8.83
C ILE A 65 12.53 -8.38 10.16
N ASP A 66 11.46 -8.37 10.96
CA ASP A 66 11.41 -9.11 12.22
C ASP A 66 11.48 -10.62 11.99
N GLU A 67 10.68 -11.14 11.07
CA GLU A 67 10.67 -12.57 10.69
C GLU A 67 11.98 -13.06 10.04
N VAL A 68 12.71 -12.19 9.33
CA VAL A 68 14.01 -12.54 8.74
C VAL A 68 15.13 -12.52 9.79
N LYS A 69 14.96 -11.78 10.90
CA LYS A 69 15.93 -11.73 12.00
C LYS A 69 15.79 -12.87 13.00
N GLN A 70 14.62 -13.50 13.10
CA GLN A 70 14.37 -14.70 13.91
C GLN A 70 14.96 -15.95 13.25
#